data_AF-A0A842KYR2-F1
#
_entry.id   AF-A0A842KYR2-F1
#
_cell.length_a   1.000
_cell.length_b   1.000
_cell.length_c   1.000
_cell.angle_alpha   90.00
_cell.angle_beta   90.00
_cell.angle_gamma   90.00
#
_symmetry.space_group_name_H-M   'P 1'
#
loop_
_entity.id
_entity.type
_entity.pdbx_description
1 polymer ?
#
loop_
_entity_poly.entity_id
_entity_poly.type
_entity_poly.pdbx_seq_one_letter_code
_entity_poly.pdbx_strand_id
1 'polypeptide(L)'
;MEEVPEVEYIPYSCKYCLYWEFPEEHNKLPFNAKRERFYKKLEWLNTVSNSFGNCGKLAYIDNRMVGYAEYAPSNFFPNSKNYPSGPPDDDAILIACLYIFRKEARGLGIGQILLKPLSLN
;
A
#
# COMPACT_ATOMS: atom_id res chain seq x y z
N MET A 1 -6.20 -3.15 -8.89
CA MET A 1 -6.68 -2.95 -7.50
C MET A 1 -7.96 -3.74 -7.20
N GLU A 2 -8.83 -3.97 -8.20
CA GLU A 2 -10.02 -4.83 -8.04
C GLU A 2 -9.68 -6.28 -7.63
N GLU A 3 -8.55 -6.80 -8.11
CA GLU A 3 -8.05 -8.16 -7.79
C GLU A 3 -7.49 -8.32 -6.38
N VAL A 4 -7.35 -7.24 -5.60
CA VAL A 4 -6.83 -7.33 -4.23
C VAL A 4 -7.91 -7.94 -3.34
N PRO A 5 -7.70 -9.17 -2.82
CA PRO A 5 -8.73 -9.84 -2.04
C PRO A 5 -8.96 -9.12 -0.71
N GLU A 6 -10.18 -9.23 -0.19
CA GLU A 6 -10.42 -8.94 1.22
C GLU A 6 -9.78 -10.07 2.04
N VAL A 7 -8.97 -9.69 3.03
CA VAL A 7 -8.28 -10.66 3.89
C VAL A 7 -9.10 -10.80 5.15
N GLU A 8 -9.73 -11.96 5.35
CA GLU A 8 -10.70 -12.21 6.43
C GLU A 8 -10.20 -11.84 7.85
N TYR A 9 -8.89 -11.96 8.09
CA TYR A 9 -8.26 -11.68 9.39
C TYR A 9 -7.63 -10.29 9.52
N ILE A 10 -7.64 -9.49 8.44
CA ILE A 10 -7.33 -8.07 8.55
C ILE A 10 -8.66 -7.35 8.36
N PRO A 11 -9.17 -6.63 9.37
CA PRO A 11 -10.49 -6.03 9.29
C PRO A 11 -10.66 -5.11 8.08
N TYR A 12 -9.57 -4.70 7.41
CA TYR A 12 -9.59 -3.89 6.19
C TYR A 12 -8.40 -4.17 5.24
N SER A 13 -8.68 -4.38 3.95
CA SER A 13 -7.65 -4.49 2.89
C SER A 13 -6.97 -3.14 2.61
N CYS A 14 -5.68 -3.12 2.22
CA CYS A 14 -4.98 -1.86 1.87
C CYS A 14 -5.67 -1.11 0.71
N LYS A 15 -6.55 -1.74 -0.10
CA LYS A 15 -7.37 -1.05 -1.12
C LYS A 15 -8.40 -0.05 -0.57
N TYR A 16 -8.61 -0.04 0.74
CA TYR A 16 -9.51 0.89 1.42
C TYR A 16 -8.83 1.64 2.58
N CYS A 17 -7.60 1.28 2.93
CA CYS A 17 -6.85 1.94 3.99
C CYS A 17 -6.34 3.30 3.49
N LEU A 18 -6.73 4.37 4.19
CA LEU A 18 -6.33 5.75 3.90
C LEU A 18 -5.31 6.31 4.92
N TYR A 19 -4.79 5.44 5.79
CA TYR A 19 -4.05 5.86 6.99
C TYR A 19 -2.84 6.74 6.64
N TRP A 20 -2.11 6.38 5.59
CA TRP A 20 -0.90 7.10 5.21
C TRP A 20 -1.19 8.28 4.29
N GLU A 21 -2.13 8.11 3.36
CA GLU A 21 -2.39 8.98 2.22
C GLU A 21 -3.31 10.15 2.58
N PHE A 22 -4.33 9.89 3.40
CA PHE A 22 -5.37 10.84 3.76
C PHE A 22 -5.75 10.69 5.25
N PRO A 23 -4.87 11.11 6.18
CA PRO A 23 -5.07 10.91 7.62
C PRO A 23 -6.35 11.55 8.17
N GLU A 24 -6.80 12.67 7.60
CA GLU A 24 -8.07 13.30 7.99
C GLU A 24 -9.27 12.45 7.59
N GLU A 25 -9.34 12.05 6.32
CA GLU A 25 -10.40 11.20 5.77
C GLU A 25 -10.41 9.82 6.41
N HIS A 26 -9.23 9.30 6.78
CA HIS A 26 -9.11 8.06 7.51
C HIS A 26 -9.90 8.09 8.83
N ASN A 27 -9.85 9.22 9.55
CA ASN A 27 -10.54 9.43 10.81
C ASN A 27 -12.01 9.84 10.64
N LYS A 28 -12.34 10.59 9.57
CA LYS A 28 -13.69 11.11 9.30
C LYS A 28 -14.63 10.07 8.69
N LEU A 29 -14.15 9.24 7.76
CA LEU A 29 -14.99 8.26 7.08
C LEU A 29 -15.24 7.07 8.02
N PRO A 30 -16.46 6.51 8.09
CA PRO A 30 -16.69 5.30 8.86
C PRO A 30 -16.00 4.09 8.19
N PHE A 31 -15.67 3.07 8.96
CA PHE A 31 -15.00 1.87 8.43
C PHE A 31 -15.84 1.13 7.37
N ASN A 32 -17.17 1.23 7.40
CA ASN A 32 -18.04 0.58 6.41
C ASN A 32 -18.21 1.39 5.10
N ALA A 33 -17.69 2.61 5.00
CA ALA A 33 -17.71 3.43 3.77
C ALA A 33 -16.70 2.93 2.72
N LYS A 34 -16.83 1.64 2.32
CA LYS A 34 -15.88 0.96 1.42
C LYS A 34 -15.76 1.67 0.08
N ARG A 35 -16.85 2.19 -0.47
CA ARG A 35 -16.88 2.83 -1.80
C ARG A 35 -16.09 4.15 -1.81
N GLU A 36 -16.36 5.00 -0.83
CA GLU A 36 -15.71 6.30 -0.66
C GLU A 36 -14.22 6.13 -0.37
N ARG A 37 -13.89 5.20 0.54
CA ARG A 37 -12.50 4.87 0.86
C ARG A 37 -11.76 4.28 -0.33
N PHE A 38 -12.41 3.44 -1.14
CA PHE A 38 -11.83 2.92 -2.38
C PHE A 38 -11.54 4.03 -3.39
N TYR A 39 -12.47 4.95 -3.62
CA TYR A 39 -12.25 6.06 -4.55
C TYR A 39 -11.13 6.98 -4.09
N LYS A 40 -11.04 7.27 -2.80
CA LYS A 40 -9.91 8.03 -2.25
C LYS A 40 -8.58 7.31 -2.46
N LYS A 41 -8.52 6.00 -2.19
CA LYS A 41 -7.31 5.22 -2.47
C LYS A 41 -6.94 5.21 -3.95
N LEU A 42 -7.93 5.11 -4.84
CA LEU A 42 -7.73 5.17 -6.29
C LEU A 42 -7.24 6.55 -6.75
N GLU A 43 -7.76 7.63 -6.17
CA GLU A 43 -7.29 9.00 -6.39
C GLU A 43 -5.80 9.14 -6.04
N TRP A 44 -5.38 8.60 -4.89
CA TRP A 44 -3.97 8.57 -4.51
C TRP A 44 -3.13 7.76 -5.49
N LEU A 45 -3.54 6.53 -5.83
CA LEU A 45 -2.80 5.69 -6.77
C LEU A 45 -2.60 6.36 -8.12
N ASN A 46 -3.63 7.01 -8.66
CA ASN A 46 -3.52 7.74 -9.92
C ASN A 46 -2.54 8.92 -9.81
N THR A 47 -2.64 9.69 -8.72
CA THR A 47 -1.75 10.83 -8.47
C THR A 47 -0.29 10.40 -8.37
N VAL A 48 0.00 9.37 -7.56
CA VAL A 48 1.37 8.86 -7.37
C VAL A 48 1.87 8.18 -8.64
N SER A 49 1.04 7.39 -9.33
CA SER A 49 1.44 6.75 -10.58
C SER A 49 1.82 7.75 -11.67
N ASN A 50 1.13 8.89 -11.73
CA ASN A 50 1.43 9.93 -12.72
C ASN A 50 2.69 10.73 -12.36
N SER A 51 2.99 10.90 -11.08
CA SER A 51 4.06 11.80 -10.61
C SER A 51 5.37 11.08 -10.30
N PHE A 52 5.30 9.88 -9.73
CA PHE A 52 6.42 9.06 -9.28
C PHE A 52 6.59 7.78 -10.11
N GLY A 53 5.52 7.29 -10.74
CA GLY A 53 5.52 6.02 -11.45
C GLY A 53 5.04 4.88 -10.55
N ASN A 54 5.61 3.69 -10.73
CA ASN A 54 5.10 2.51 -10.05
C ASN A 54 5.18 2.63 -8.51
N CYS A 55 4.01 2.70 -7.85
CA CYS A 55 3.85 2.86 -6.41
C CYS A 55 3.41 1.58 -5.67
N GLY A 56 3.40 0.43 -6.35
CA GLY A 56 3.06 -0.83 -5.71
C GLY A 56 3.42 -2.09 -6.48
N LYS A 57 3.44 -3.22 -5.79
CA LYS A 57 3.68 -4.53 -6.40
C LYS A 57 2.71 -5.55 -5.85
N LEU A 58 2.31 -6.47 -6.70
CA LEU A 58 1.47 -7.60 -6.36
C LEU A 58 2.28 -8.87 -6.57
N ALA A 59 2.16 -9.83 -5.66
CA ALA A 59 2.78 -11.15 -5.77
C ALA A 59 1.71 -12.22 -5.96
N TYR A 60 1.96 -13.14 -6.87
CA TYR A 60 1.07 -14.25 -7.20
C TYR A 60 1.80 -15.59 -7.13
N ILE A 61 1.11 -16.64 -6.69
CA ILE A 61 1.51 -18.05 -6.80
C ILE A 61 0.34 -18.77 -7.48
N ASP A 62 0.60 -19.48 -8.57
CA ASP A 62 -0.42 -20.22 -9.33
C ASP A 62 -1.66 -19.36 -9.66
N ASN A 63 -1.41 -18.15 -10.16
CA ASN A 63 -2.43 -17.15 -10.49
C ASN A 63 -3.30 -16.68 -9.31
N ARG A 64 -2.88 -16.95 -8.07
CA ARG A 64 -3.54 -16.46 -6.85
C ARG A 64 -2.67 -15.41 -6.21
N MET A 65 -3.23 -14.22 -5.98
CA MET A 65 -2.53 -13.18 -5.25
C MET A 65 -2.23 -13.67 -3.82
N VAL A 66 -0.98 -13.49 -3.37
CA VAL A 66 -0.50 -13.94 -2.06
C VAL A 66 0.02 -12.79 -1.19
N GLY A 67 0.37 -11.66 -1.80
CA GLY A 67 0.90 -10.51 -1.09
C GLY A 67 1.05 -9.28 -1.98
N TYR A 68 1.42 -8.16 -1.36
CA TYR A 68 1.65 -6.90 -2.04
C TYR A 68 2.54 -5.97 -1.24
N ALA A 69 3.06 -4.95 -1.92
CA ALA A 69 3.76 -3.82 -1.33
C ALA A 69 3.20 -2.50 -1.92
N GLU A 70 3.18 -1.45 -1.12
CA GLU A 70 2.81 -0.08 -1.49
C GLU A 70 3.87 0.87 -0.96
N TYR A 71 4.34 1.75 -1.82
CA TYR A 71 5.47 2.62 -1.54
C TYR A 71 5.47 3.86 -2.43
N ALA A 72 6.03 4.94 -1.91
CA ALA A 72 6.21 6.22 -2.59
C ALA A 72 7.17 7.11 -1.76
N PRO A 73 7.66 8.23 -2.31
CA PRO A 73 8.28 9.27 -1.52
C PRO A 73 7.36 9.78 -0.40
N SER A 74 7.94 10.25 0.71
CA SER A 74 7.21 10.57 1.95
C SER A 74 6.19 11.71 1.79
N ASN A 75 6.37 12.60 0.80
CA ASN A 75 5.43 13.66 0.47
C ASN A 75 4.06 13.16 -0.01
N PHE A 76 3.96 11.93 -0.52
CA PHE A 76 2.69 11.28 -0.86
C PHE A 76 2.01 10.60 0.34
N PHE A 77 2.66 10.59 1.50
CA PHE A 77 2.13 10.00 2.73
C PHE A 77 2.12 11.04 3.87
N PRO A 78 1.16 12.00 3.85
CA PRO A 78 1.12 13.09 4.83
C PRO A 78 1.16 12.64 6.29
N ASN A 79 0.62 11.46 6.60
CA ASN A 79 0.58 10.96 7.96
C ASN A 79 1.96 10.62 8.54
N SER A 80 2.99 10.44 7.70
CA SER A 80 4.38 10.22 8.16
C SER A 80 4.91 11.38 9.03
N LYS A 81 4.42 12.61 8.80
CA LYS A 81 4.80 13.79 9.58
C LYS A 81 4.33 13.78 11.03
N ASN A 82 3.35 12.94 11.36
CA ASN A 82 2.80 12.83 12.72
C ASN A 82 3.63 11.92 13.63
N TYR A 83 4.67 11.26 13.10
CA TYR A 83 5.52 10.36 13.88
C TYR A 83 6.71 11.12 14.49
N PRO A 84 7.18 10.75 15.70
CA PRO A 84 8.35 11.40 16.32
C PRO A 84 9.64 11.34 15.50
N SER A 85 9.80 10.29 14.68
CA SER A 85 10.92 10.15 13.75
C SER A 85 10.82 11.05 12.51
N GLY A 86 9.70 11.76 12.34
CA GLY A 86 9.39 12.51 11.13
C GLY A 86 9.18 11.63 9.90
N PRO A 87 8.96 12.27 8.74
CA PRO A 87 9.06 11.58 7.46
C PRO A 87 10.51 11.14 7.19
N PRO A 88 10.73 10.08 6.40
CA PRO A 88 12.03 9.81 5.79
C PRO A 88 12.55 11.00 4.96
N ASP A 89 13.87 11.01 4.72
CA ASP A 89 14.55 11.98 3.86
C ASP A 89 13.90 12.07 2.45
N ASP A 90 14.06 13.20 1.78
CA ASP A 90 13.40 13.49 0.49
C ASP A 90 13.83 12.55 -0.65
N ASP A 91 15.00 11.93 -0.55
CA ASP A 91 15.51 10.93 -1.49
C ASP A 91 15.14 9.49 -1.12
N ALA A 92 14.50 9.29 0.04
CA ALA A 92 14.08 7.99 0.51
C ALA A 92 12.65 7.64 0.05
N ILE A 93 12.44 6.34 -0.17
CA ILE A 93 11.11 5.78 -0.43
C ILE A 93 10.55 5.20 0.87
N LEU A 94 9.35 5.63 1.24
CA LEU A 94 8.59 5.04 2.34
C LEU A 94 7.80 3.83 1.85
N ILE A 95 7.99 2.68 2.49
CA ILE A 95 7.14 1.51 2.31
C ILE A 95 5.98 1.60 3.32
N ALA A 96 4.80 1.99 2.83
CA ALA A 96 3.62 2.23 3.64
C ALA A 96 2.87 0.94 4.03
N CYS A 97 2.87 -0.05 3.14
CA CYS A 97 2.23 -1.34 3.37
C CYS A 97 3.09 -2.45 2.71
N LEU A 98 3.46 -3.49 3.45
CA LEU A 98 4.05 -4.73 2.92
C LEU A 98 3.36 -5.90 3.62
N TYR A 99 2.62 -6.70 2.87
CA TYR A 99 1.85 -7.77 3.49
C TYR A 99 1.73 -9.03 2.63
N ILE A 100 2.07 -10.16 3.25
CA ILE A 100 1.84 -11.51 2.71
C ILE A 100 0.66 -12.12 3.47
N PHE A 101 -0.51 -12.06 2.85
CA PHE A 101 -1.77 -12.38 3.53
C PHE A 101 -2.11 -13.87 3.54
N ARG A 102 -1.56 -14.66 2.61
CA ARG A 102 -1.64 -16.13 2.66
C ARG A 102 -0.53 -16.64 3.58
N LYS A 103 -0.91 -17.33 4.66
CA LYS A 103 0.06 -17.82 5.66
C LYS A 103 1.03 -18.82 5.03
N GLU A 104 0.54 -19.62 4.09
CA GLU A 104 1.28 -20.66 3.38
C GLU A 104 2.34 -20.08 2.42
N ALA A 105 2.20 -18.80 2.03
CA ALA A 105 3.17 -18.11 1.18
C ALA A 105 4.28 -17.39 1.97
N ARG A 106 4.22 -17.39 3.32
CA ARG A 106 5.23 -16.76 4.18
C ARG A 106 6.46 -17.67 4.31
N GLY A 107 7.64 -17.08 4.49
CA GLY A 107 8.91 -17.82 4.56
C GLY A 107 9.46 -18.32 3.23
N LEU A 108 8.72 -18.14 2.12
CA LEU A 108 9.12 -18.57 0.78
C LEU A 108 9.87 -17.49 -0.03
N GLY A 109 10.38 -16.45 0.62
CA GLY A 109 11.10 -15.35 -0.04
C GLY A 109 10.22 -14.33 -0.78
N ILE A 110 8.89 -14.45 -0.76
CA ILE A 110 7.98 -13.52 -1.46
C ILE A 110 8.16 -12.05 -1.03
N GLY A 111 8.37 -11.80 0.27
CA GLY A 111 8.66 -10.45 0.76
C GLY A 111 9.94 -9.86 0.16
N GLN A 112 11.00 -10.67 0.01
CA GLN A 112 12.23 -10.22 -0.64
C GLN A 112 12.00 -9.88 -2.11
N ILE A 113 11.17 -10.67 -2.81
CA ILE A 113 10.80 -10.40 -4.21
C ILE A 113 10.03 -9.09 -4.33
N LEU A 114 9.07 -8.82 -3.44
CA LEU A 114 8.32 -7.55 -3.42
C LEU A 114 9.24 -6.35 -3.14
N LEU A 115 10.27 -6.52 -2.31
CA LEU A 115 11.22 -5.46 -1.97
C LEU A 115 12.29 -5.21 -3.04
N LYS A 116 12.59 -6.19 -3.89
CA LYS A 116 13.60 -6.00 -4.95
C LYS A 116 13.17 -4.86 -5.89
N PRO A 117 13.99 -3.82 -6.09
CA PRO A 117 13.70 -2.84 -7.14
C PRO A 117 13.58 -3.58 -8.47
N LEU A 118 12.62 -3.17 -9.30
CA LEU A 118 12.64 -3.58 -10.71
C LEU A 118 13.94 -2.99 -11.25
N SER A 119 14.92 -3.84 -11.54
CA SER A 119 16.10 -3.43 -12.29
C SER A 119 15.58 -2.73 -13.55
N LEU A 120 15.88 -1.43 -13.64
CA LEU A 120 15.65 -0.65 -14.86
C LEU A 120 16.42 -1.39 -15.96
N ASN A 121 15.69 -1.97 -16.91
CA ASN A 121 16.28 -2.32 -18.20
C ASN A 121 16.59 -1.04 -18.96
#